data_AF-A0A2M9ZQ87-F1
#
_entry.id   AF-A0A2M9ZQ87-F1
#
_cell.length_a   1.000
_cell.length_b   1.000
_cell.length_c   1.000
_cell.angle_alpha   90.00
_cell.angle_beta   90.00
_cell.angle_gamma   90.00
#
_symmetry.space_group_name_H-M   'P 1'
#
loop_
_entity.id
_entity.type
_entity.pdbx_description
1 polymer ?
#
loop_
_entity_poly.entity_id
_entity_poly.type
_entity_poly.pdbx_seq_one_letter_code
_entity_poly.pdbx_strand_id
1 'polypeptide(L)' 'MSIHQIIQDLIANPGVSFEPAYYPEAILSLWPKYIKDYDDAVLTAAGKILEAKIVTFDNEFIKSFKKLNLGLHHI' A
#
# COMPACT_ATOMS: atom_id res chain seq x y z
N MET A 1 -7.79 16.19 -19.31
CA MET A 1 -7.80 14.85 -18.68
C MET A 1 -8.43 15.00 -17.30
N SER A 2 -9.52 14.28 -17.00
CA SER A 2 -10.18 14.31 -15.69
C SER A 2 -9.66 13.18 -14.81
N ILE A 3 -9.81 13.29 -13.49
CA ILE A 3 -9.48 12.20 -12.55
C ILE A 3 -10.25 10.92 -12.92
N HIS A 4 -11.52 11.06 -13.31
CA HIS A 4 -12.34 9.94 -13.78
C HIS A 4 -11.69 9.21 -14.96
N GLN A 5 -11.21 9.95 -15.96
CA GLN A 5 -10.54 9.36 -17.11
C GLN A 5 -9.24 8.65 -16.72
N ILE A 6 -8.42 9.25 -15.84
CA ILE A 6 -7.18 8.63 -15.35
C ILE A 6 -7.47 7.30 -14.65
N ILE A 7 -8.51 7.25 -13.81
CA ILE A 7 -8.88 6.02 -13.11
C ILE A 7 -9.38 4.95 -14.09
N GLN A 8 -10.22 5.33 -15.06
CA GLN A 8 -10.67 4.40 -16.10
C GLN A 8 -9.50 3.85 -16.93
N ASP A 9 -8.58 4.72 -17.34
CA ASP A 9 -7.40 4.34 -18.11
C ASP A 9 -6.48 3.41 -17.30
N LEU A 10 -6.32 3.65 -15.99
CA LEU A 10 -5.54 2.79 -15.10
C LEU A 10 -6.18 1.40 -14.91
N ILE A 11 -7.51 1.35 -14.75
CA ILE A 11 -8.26 0.08 -14.65
C ILE A 11 -8.18 -0.72 -15.96
N ALA A 12 -8.22 -0.03 -17.10
CA ALA A 12 -8.12 -0.66 -18.42
C ALA A 12 -6.68 -1.07 -18.80
N ASN A 13 -5.67 -0.66 -18.04
CA ASN A 13 -4.27 -0.90 -18.38
C ASN A 13 -3.87 -2.37 -18.17
N PRO A 14 -3.40 -3.09 -19.21
CA PRO A 14 -2.91 -4.46 -19.06
C PRO A 14 -1.77 -4.55 -18.04
N GLY A 15 -1.86 -5.52 -17.12
CA GLY A 15 -0.88 -5.70 -16.05
C GLY A 15 -1.18 -4.88 -14.79
N VAL A 16 -2.23 -4.06 -14.78
CA VAL A 16 -2.79 -3.46 -13.56
C VAL A 16 -4.01 -4.27 -13.13
N SER A 17 -4.08 -4.59 -11.85
CA SER A 17 -5.24 -5.24 -11.24
C SER A 17 -5.70 -4.38 -10.07
N PHE A 18 -7.02 -4.14 -9.98
CA PHE A 18 -7.61 -3.44 -8.86
C PHE A 18 -7.92 -4.44 -7.75
N GLU A 19 -7.33 -4.23 -6.58
CA GLU A 19 -7.62 -4.99 -5.38
C GLU A 19 -8.34 -4.10 -4.37
N PRO A 20 -9.59 -4.41 -3.96
CA PRO A 20 -10.30 -3.61 -2.97
C PRO A 20 -9.65 -3.65 -1.58
N ALA A 21 -8.79 -4.65 -1.32
CA ALA A 21 -7.75 -4.74 -0.28
C ALA A 21 -8.02 -4.12 1.11
N TYR A 22 -9.27 -4.18 1.58
CA TYR A 22 -9.65 -3.71 2.92
C TYR A 22 -9.56 -4.84 3.93
N TYR A 23 -8.52 -4.83 4.77
CA TYR A 23 -8.23 -5.86 5.78
C TYR A 23 -8.22 -5.27 7.21
N PRO A 24 -9.39 -5.03 7.82
CA PRO A 24 -9.51 -4.27 9.07
C PRO A 24 -8.64 -4.81 10.21
N GLU A 25 -8.62 -6.11 10.42
CA GLU A 25 -7.87 -6.76 11.50
C GLU A 25 -6.36 -6.57 11.31
N ALA A 26 -5.88 -6.71 10.07
CA ALA A 26 -4.48 -6.49 9.73
C ALA A 26 -4.11 -5.00 9.87
N ILE A 27 -4.97 -4.09 9.40
CA ILE A 27 -4.78 -2.65 9.53
C ILE A 27 -4.70 -2.25 11.01
N LEU A 28 -5.64 -2.68 11.84
CA LEU A 28 -5.69 -2.36 13.26
C LEU A 28 -4.56 -3.02 14.06
N SER A 29 -3.95 -4.09 13.54
CA SER A 29 -2.74 -4.67 14.14
C SER A 29 -1.48 -3.80 13.92
N LEU A 30 -1.50 -2.96 12.88
CA LEU A 30 -0.40 -2.07 12.48
C LEU A 30 -0.61 -0.64 12.98
N TRP A 31 -1.80 -0.09 12.76
CA TRP A 31 -2.14 1.29 13.06
C TRP A 31 -2.87 1.43 14.40
N PRO A 32 -2.59 2.49 15.20
CA PRO A 32 -1.57 3.53 14.99
C PRO A 32 -0.20 3.18 15.60
N LYS A 33 -0.05 1.99 16.17
CA LYS A 33 1.08 1.65 17.05
C LYS A 33 2.41 1.56 16.31
N TYR A 34 2.40 0.95 15.13
CA TYR A 34 3.59 0.60 14.34
C TYR A 34 3.71 1.46 13.09
N ILE A 35 2.57 1.80 12.50
CA ILE A 35 2.45 2.75 11.39
C ILE A 35 1.52 3.86 11.84
N LYS A 36 1.98 5.10 11.73
CA LYS A 36 1.25 6.28 12.21
C LYS A 36 0.13 6.68 11.25
N ASP A 37 0.42 6.64 9.96
CA ASP A 37 -0.49 7.08 8.91
C ASP A 37 -1.39 5.92 8.46
N TYR A 38 -2.69 6.20 8.28
CA TYR A 38 -3.70 5.15 8.10
C TYR A 38 -3.61 4.50 6.71
N ASP A 39 -3.38 5.31 5.69
CA ASP A 39 -3.14 4.90 4.31
C ASP A 39 -1.92 3.98 4.17
N ASP A 40 -0.81 4.32 4.82
CA ASP A 40 0.39 3.47 4.88
C ASP A 40 0.09 2.10 5.53
N ALA A 41 -0.78 2.09 6.55
CA ALA A 41 -1.19 0.86 7.21
C ALA A 41 -2.11 0.01 6.33
N VAL A 42 -2.99 0.64 5.55
CA VAL A 42 -3.80 -0.04 4.51
C VAL A 42 -2.89 -0.68 3.46
N LEU A 43 -1.93 0.07 2.92
CA LEU A 43 -0.98 -0.45 1.92
C LEU A 43 -0.10 -1.57 2.50
N THR A 44 0.36 -1.43 3.74
CA THR A 44 1.16 -2.47 4.41
C THR A 44 0.36 -3.75 4.67
N ALA A 45 -0.88 -3.62 5.12
CA ALA A 45 -1.78 -4.76 5.30
C ALA A 45 -2.04 -5.47 3.97
N ALA A 46 -2.34 -4.72 2.92
CA ALA A 46 -2.54 -5.25 1.58
C ALA A 46 -1.29 -5.98 1.06
N GLY A 47 -0.11 -5.35 1.13
CA GLY A 47 1.14 -5.97 0.71
C GLY A 47 1.44 -7.27 1.47
N LYS A 48 1.12 -7.32 2.77
CA LYS A 48 1.28 -8.54 3.58
C LYS A 48 0.30 -9.65 3.20
N ILE A 49 -0.98 -9.33 3.01
CA ILE A 49 -2.02 -10.34 2.72
C ILE A 49 -1.93 -10.85 1.29
N LEU A 50 -1.62 -9.97 0.34
CA LEU A 50 -1.49 -10.30 -1.08
C LEU A 50 -0.09 -10.84 -1.43
N GLU A 51 0.81 -10.94 -0.44
CA GLU A 51 2.24 -11.28 -0.64
C GLU A 51 2.91 -10.40 -1.72
N ALA A 52 2.46 -9.15 -1.82
CA ALA A 52 2.87 -8.22 -2.85
C ALA A 52 4.01 -7.32 -2.37
N LYS A 53 4.96 -7.03 -3.27
CA LYS A 53 6.00 -6.04 -3.02
C LYS A 53 5.39 -4.64 -3.06
N ILE A 54 5.65 -3.86 -2.01
CA ILE A 54 5.27 -2.45 -1.97
C ILE A 54 6.39 -1.62 -2.60
N VAL A 55 5.99 -0.76 -3.52
CA VAL A 55 6.84 0.18 -4.23
C VAL A 55 6.26 1.57 -4.01
N THR A 56 7.06 2.50 -3.49
CA THR A 56 6.63 3.87 -3.22
C THR A 56 7.79 4.85 -3.30
N PHE A 57 7.49 6.11 -3.59
CA PHE A 57 8.41 7.25 -3.46
C PHE A 57 8.24 7.97 -2.11
N ASP A 58 7.30 7.48 -1.30
CA ASP A 58 7.03 7.77 0.11
C ASP A 58 8.25 7.68 1.05
N ASN A 59 9.08 8.72 1.19
CA ASN A 59 10.26 8.63 2.06
C ASN A 59 9.92 8.40 3.55
N GLU A 60 8.85 8.99 4.07
CA GLU A 60 8.42 8.76 5.45
C GLU A 60 7.80 7.38 5.61
N PHE A 61 7.02 6.93 4.62
CA PHE A 61 6.50 5.56 4.59
C PHE A 61 7.64 4.53 4.59
N ILE A 62 8.66 4.71 3.73
CA ILE A 62 9.83 3.82 3.66
C ILE A 62 10.54 3.73 5.03
N LYS A 63 10.72 4.85 5.73
CA LYS A 63 11.34 4.86 7.06
C LYS A 63 10.49 4.11 8.09
N SER A 64 9.18 4.32 8.08
CA SER A 64 8.24 3.64 8.97
C SER A 64 8.21 2.14 8.70
N PHE A 65 8.16 1.74 7.43
CA PHE A 65 8.12 0.34 7.01
C PHE A 65 9.41 -0.43 7.35
N LYS A 66 10.59 0.20 7.16
CA LYS A 66 11.89 -0.40 7.53
C LYS A 66 11.97 -0.75 9.01
N LYS A 67 11.33 0.02 9.89
CA LYS A 67 11.28 -0.28 11.34
C LYS A 67 10.48 -1.54 11.66
N LEU A 68 9.61 -1.98 10.75
CA LEU A 68 8.80 -3.19 10.90
C LEU A 68 9.53 -4.46 10.46
N ASN A 69 10.74 -4.33 9.91
CA ASN A 69 11.53 -5.43 9.35
C ASN A 69 10.78 -6.24 8.28
N LEU A 70 9.81 -5.61 7.62
CA LEU A 70 9.09 -6.17 6.48
C LEU A 70 9.93 -5.89 5.21
N GLY A 71 10.13 -6.89 4.36
CA GLY A 71 11.00 -6.77 3.17
C GLY A 71 10.51 -5.67 2.22
N LEU A 72 11.39 -4.73 1.84
CA LEU A 72 11.06 -3.63 0.94
C LEU A 72 12.10 -3.55 -0.20
N HIS A 73 11.61 -3.33 -1.43
CA HIS A 73 12.46 -3.06 -2.59
C HIS A 73 12.32 -1.59 -2.96
N HIS A 74 13.45 -0.88 -2.99
CA HIS A 74 13.53 0.46 -3.54
C HIS A 74 13.58 0.37 -5.07
N ILE A 75 12.80 1.19 -5.76
CA ILE A 75 12.96 1.43 -7.20
C ILE A 75 13.75 2.73 -7.39
#